data_AF-A0A524IUD3-F1
#
_entry.id   AF-A0A524IUD3-F1
#
_cell.length_a   1.000
_cell.length_b   1.000
_cell.length_c   1.000
_cell.angle_alpha   90.00
_cell.angle_beta   90.00
_cell.angle_gamma   90.00
#
_symmetry.space_group_name_H-M   'P 1'
#
loop_
_entity.id
_entity.type
_entity.pdbx_description
1 polymer ?
#
loop_
_entity_poly.entity_id
_entity_poly.type
_entity_poly.pdbx_seq_one_letter_code
_entity_poly.pdbx_strand_id
1 'polypeptide(L)'
;MLELSIRAGRWSNRKHMSSMKVASVRPWIVLALFAAGVVSPAGVHAQHVQGQCAACHRGLENTGLSEPAVLWAGDVHFAAGLTCTGCHGGDAVAPDAATGHTGMLARPPRGRVPELCGRCHSNQEFMHRYDPDIRIDQVEAYRTSRHGELLAEGDPNVATCVDCHSTHGIRSAEDTNAPTHPANIPDTCGHCHADDERMASYGIPTDQLDEFQTSVHWSVLVDKGDLSAPVCNDCHGNHGALPPGYASVGRVCAECHFQVGEYFALSPHDSVFVTAETPGCATCHGNHAIQLADDELLGLGELSTCGGAGCHTEADEGGKEAAQMLVLIESLIRAHARGDSILTEAEHAGMPVDQPRFELAQVRNAIVSARARLHMANLDSLQVKIDEGLALSAAGFAAGEGAFVELRTRRTGLAVSAVFILFLILGLLMKIRQLETR
;
A
#
# COMPACT_ATOMS: atom_id res chain seq x y z
N MET A 1 22.84 -9.04 -17.31
CA MET A 1 23.86 -8.04 -16.89
C MET A 1 24.18 -7.21 -18.14
N LEU A 2 23.90 -5.92 -18.29
CA LEU A 2 23.42 -4.83 -17.44
C LEU A 2 22.35 -4.03 -18.24
N GLU A 3 21.18 -3.80 -17.65
CA GLU A 3 20.61 -2.50 -17.24
C GLU A 3 20.12 -1.56 -18.35
N LEU A 4 18.78 -1.51 -18.51
CA LEU A 4 18.06 -0.35 -19.02
C LEU A 4 16.81 -0.14 -18.15
N SER A 5 16.86 0.91 -17.33
CA SER A 5 15.78 1.40 -16.46
C SER A 5 14.72 2.13 -17.28
N ILE A 6 13.47 1.67 -17.21
CA ILE A 6 12.30 2.38 -17.73
C ILE A 6 11.58 3.03 -16.53
N ARG A 7 11.67 4.36 -16.42
CA ARG A 7 10.84 5.17 -15.51
C ARG A 7 9.47 5.40 -16.15
N ALA A 8 8.43 4.87 -15.52
CA ALA A 8 7.03 5.19 -15.82
C ALA A 8 6.69 6.60 -15.32
N GLY A 9 5.97 7.35 -16.16
CA GLY A 9 5.61 8.75 -15.97
C GLY A 9 4.55 8.96 -14.89
N ARG A 10 4.78 9.98 -14.06
CA ARG A 10 3.81 10.51 -13.10
C ARG A 10 3.08 11.68 -13.76
N TRP A 11 1.75 11.61 -13.83
CA TRP A 11 0.88 12.72 -14.21
C TRP A 11 1.02 13.83 -13.16
N SER A 12 1.40 15.03 -13.61
CA SER A 12 1.33 16.25 -12.80
C SER A 12 0.77 17.38 -13.67
N ASN A 13 -0.26 18.02 -13.11
CA ASN A 13 -1.14 18.99 -13.75
C ASN A 13 -0.39 20.33 -13.92
N ARG A 14 -0.22 20.76 -15.18
CA ARG A 14 0.43 22.02 -15.55
C ARG A 14 -0.48 23.21 -15.21
N LYS A 15 -0.02 24.14 -14.37
CA LYS A 15 -0.46 25.55 -14.39
C LYS A 15 0.72 26.48 -14.70
N HIS A 16 0.60 27.12 -15.86
CA HIS A 16 1.29 28.29 -16.42
C HIS A 16 2.53 28.86 -15.72
N MET A 17 3.69 28.63 -16.35
CA MET A 17 4.84 29.55 -16.33
C MET A 17 4.62 30.66 -17.36
N SER A 18 4.65 31.92 -16.91
CA SER A 18 4.86 33.07 -17.78
C SER A 18 6.34 33.40 -17.83
N SER A 19 6.87 33.55 -19.04
CA SER A 19 8.27 33.82 -19.36
C SER A 19 8.70 35.22 -18.92
N MET A 20 9.75 35.34 -18.11
CA MET A 20 10.51 36.58 -17.98
C MET A 20 11.94 36.37 -18.51
N LYS A 21 12.30 37.27 -19.43
CA LYS A 21 13.55 37.33 -20.17
C LYS A 21 14.73 37.59 -19.23
N VAL A 22 15.80 36.84 -19.40
CA VAL A 22 17.10 37.05 -18.74
C VAL A 22 17.78 38.26 -19.38
N ALA A 23 17.93 39.34 -18.63
CA ALA A 23 18.75 40.49 -18.99
C ALA A 23 20.11 40.39 -18.27
N SER A 24 21.18 40.47 -19.06
CA SER A 24 22.58 40.49 -18.66
C SER A 24 22.91 41.67 -17.75
N VAL A 25 23.57 41.43 -16.61
CA VAL A 25 24.08 42.48 -15.72
C VAL A 25 25.61 42.45 -15.71
N ARG A 26 26.23 43.61 -16.01
CA ARG A 26 27.67 43.87 -15.94
C ARG A 26 28.09 44.29 -14.52
N PRO A 27 29.35 44.07 -14.12
CA PRO A 27 29.78 44.10 -12.72
C PRO A 27 30.32 45.48 -12.31
N TRP A 28 29.80 46.10 -11.26
CA TRP A 28 30.43 47.25 -10.61
C TRP A 28 30.22 47.23 -9.09
N ILE A 29 31.37 47.22 -8.40
CA ILE A 29 31.65 47.77 -7.06
C ILE A 29 31.07 47.03 -5.84
N VAL A 30 31.98 46.30 -5.20
CA VAL A 30 31.93 45.89 -3.80
C VAL A 30 31.94 47.12 -2.90
N LEU A 31 30.85 47.31 -2.15
CA LEU A 31 30.88 48.06 -0.88
C LEU A 31 30.28 47.15 0.20
N ALA A 32 31.15 46.53 0.99
CA ALA A 32 30.76 45.75 2.14
C ALA A 32 30.31 46.70 3.26
N LEU A 33 28.99 46.84 3.43
CA LEU A 33 28.41 47.31 4.68
C LEU A 33 28.30 46.11 5.61
N PHE A 34 29.27 45.99 6.53
CA PHE A 34 29.14 45.19 7.74
C PHE A 34 28.01 45.78 8.59
N ALA A 35 26.77 45.38 8.31
CA ALA A 35 25.71 45.44 9.28
C ALA A 35 25.94 44.26 10.22
N ALA A 36 26.59 44.52 11.36
CA ALA A 36 26.53 43.64 12.51
C ALA A 36 25.04 43.49 12.87
N GLY A 37 24.43 42.41 12.40
CA GLY A 37 23.10 42.01 12.82
C GLY A 37 23.15 41.76 14.32
N VAL A 38 22.65 42.74 15.07
CA VAL A 38 22.31 42.58 16.48
C VAL A 38 21.31 41.44 16.51
N VAL A 39 21.76 40.26 16.94
CA VAL A 39 20.87 39.18 17.37
C VAL A 39 20.10 39.76 18.55
N SER A 40 18.83 40.11 18.31
CA SER A 40 17.94 40.57 19.38
C SER A 40 17.95 39.51 20.49
N PRO A 41 18.21 39.88 21.77
CA PRO A 41 18.28 38.93 22.88
C PRO A 41 16.97 38.19 23.13
N ALA A 42 15.86 38.66 22.55
CA ALA A 42 14.54 38.03 22.61
C ALA A 42 14.50 36.63 21.97
N GLY A 43 15.22 36.38 20.87
CA GLY A 43 15.24 35.06 20.22
C GLY A 43 16.01 34.01 21.03
N VAL A 44 17.08 34.44 21.69
CA VAL A 44 17.91 33.58 22.55
C VAL A 44 17.24 33.36 23.91
N HIS A 45 16.58 34.37 24.49
CA HIS A 45 15.78 34.22 25.71
C HIS A 45 14.58 33.29 25.51
N ALA A 46 13.88 33.36 24.36
CA ALA A 46 12.76 32.47 24.08
C ALA A 46 13.18 30.99 24.01
N GLN A 47 14.31 30.68 23.37
CA GLN A 47 14.87 29.32 23.34
C GLN A 47 15.42 28.89 24.71
N HIS A 48 15.96 29.81 25.51
CA HIS A 48 16.52 29.49 26.83
C HIS A 48 15.45 29.25 27.91
N VAL A 49 14.30 29.93 27.82
CA VAL A 49 13.16 29.78 28.75
C VAL A 49 12.39 28.47 28.50
N GLN A 50 12.27 28.01 27.25
CA GLN A 50 11.50 26.82 26.90
C GLN A 50 12.11 25.51 27.44
N GLY A 51 13.43 25.48 27.69
CA GLY A 51 14.17 24.27 28.04
C GLY A 51 14.52 24.10 29.53
N GLN A 52 14.08 24.98 30.44
CA GLN A 52 14.50 24.92 31.85
C GLN A 52 14.08 23.61 32.54
N CYS A 53 12.84 23.17 32.30
CA CYS A 53 12.33 21.90 32.82
C CYS A 53 13.19 20.73 32.29
N ALA A 54 13.37 20.64 30.97
CA ALA A 54 14.16 19.56 30.38
C ALA A 54 15.63 19.59 30.78
N ALA A 55 16.25 20.77 30.91
CA ALA A 55 17.64 20.90 31.34
C ALA A 55 17.85 20.40 32.77
N CYS A 56 16.96 20.77 33.69
CA CYS A 56 16.99 20.28 35.06
C CYS A 56 16.71 18.76 35.10
N HIS A 57 15.65 18.31 34.44
CA HIS A 57 15.22 16.90 34.48
C HIS A 57 16.21 15.94 33.81
N ARG A 58 16.95 16.35 32.77
CA ARG A 58 18.03 15.54 32.18
C ARG A 58 19.11 15.16 33.18
N GLY A 59 19.38 16.04 34.17
CA GLY A 59 20.37 15.79 35.22
C GLY A 59 19.88 14.87 36.35
N LEU A 60 18.60 14.46 36.35
CA LEU A 60 18.01 13.62 37.40
C LEU A 60 18.18 12.14 37.09
N GLU A 61 19.42 11.66 37.16
CA GLU A 61 19.75 10.24 36.95
C GLU A 61 19.01 9.33 37.94
N ASN A 62 18.62 8.12 37.51
CA ASN A 62 17.95 7.08 38.31
C ASN A 62 16.58 7.46 38.91
N THR A 63 15.92 8.51 38.39
CA THR A 63 14.58 8.92 38.85
C THR A 63 13.45 8.50 37.91
N GLY A 64 13.77 8.01 36.72
CA GLY A 64 12.80 7.81 35.62
C GLY A 64 12.33 9.12 34.97
N LEU A 65 12.86 10.27 35.39
CA LEU A 65 12.48 11.60 34.88
C LEU A 65 13.47 12.16 33.85
N SER A 66 14.67 11.58 33.75
CA SER A 66 15.68 12.00 32.78
C SER A 66 15.32 11.61 31.35
N GLU A 67 14.76 10.41 31.16
CA GLU A 67 14.40 9.88 29.84
C GLU A 67 13.34 10.72 29.12
N PRO A 68 12.20 11.10 29.74
CA PRO A 68 11.26 12.04 29.14
C PRO A 68 11.91 13.35 28.65
N ALA A 69 12.87 13.88 29.41
CA ALA A 69 13.57 15.12 29.08
C ALA A 69 14.60 14.97 27.94
N VAL A 70 15.04 13.74 27.66
CA VAL A 70 15.86 13.40 26.50
C VAL A 70 14.98 13.20 25.26
N LEU A 71 13.90 12.42 25.38
CA LEU A 71 12.99 12.10 24.28
C LEU A 71 12.25 13.32 23.73
N TRP A 72 11.99 14.32 24.58
CA TRP A 72 11.27 15.55 24.25
C TRP A 72 11.87 16.33 23.06
N ALA A 73 13.17 16.20 22.78
CA ALA A 73 13.79 16.90 21.64
C ALA A 73 13.28 16.42 20.27
N GLY A 74 12.80 15.18 20.18
CA GLY A 74 12.25 14.59 18.95
C GLY A 74 10.72 14.63 18.88
N ASP A 75 10.08 15.37 19.78
CA ASP A 75 8.62 15.41 19.92
C ASP A 75 7.98 16.40 18.92
N VAL A 76 6.91 15.97 18.24
CA VAL A 76 6.18 16.82 17.28
C VAL A 76 5.54 18.03 17.93
N HIS A 77 5.09 17.92 19.19
CA HIS A 77 4.54 19.05 19.92
C HIS A 77 5.64 20.06 20.22
N PHE A 78 6.85 19.60 20.56
CA PHE A 78 8.00 20.48 20.75
C PHE A 78 8.42 21.17 19.46
N ALA A 79 8.47 20.45 18.34
CA ALA A 79 8.74 21.04 17.03
C ALA A 79 7.72 22.14 16.67
N ALA A 80 6.47 21.99 17.12
CA ALA A 80 5.40 22.98 16.99
C ALA A 80 5.45 24.12 18.05
N GLY A 81 6.41 24.09 18.98
CA GLY A 81 6.63 25.12 19.99
C GLY A 81 5.94 24.89 21.34
N LEU A 82 5.32 23.72 21.55
CA LEU A 82 4.76 23.34 22.85
C LEU A 82 5.87 22.86 23.80
N THR A 83 5.77 23.26 25.07
CA THR A 83 6.73 22.87 26.10
C THR A 83 6.12 21.94 27.12
N CYS A 84 6.92 21.47 28.08
CA CYS A 84 6.48 20.58 29.16
C CYS A 84 5.21 21.11 29.87
N THR A 85 5.11 22.43 30.05
CA THR A 85 3.97 23.06 30.71
C THR A 85 2.68 23.05 29.88
N GLY A 86 2.78 22.85 28.56
CA GLY A 86 1.62 22.67 27.69
C GLY A 86 0.80 21.43 28.04
N CYS A 87 1.48 20.35 28.45
CA CYS A 87 0.83 19.09 28.84
C CYS A 87 0.71 18.97 30.36
N HIS A 88 1.79 19.29 31.10
CA HIS A 88 1.87 19.08 32.53
C HIS A 88 1.44 20.31 33.36
N GLY A 89 1.29 21.50 32.78
CA GLY A 89 1.11 22.73 33.56
C GLY A 89 2.37 23.14 34.33
N GLY A 90 2.22 23.87 35.44
CA GLY A 90 3.34 24.45 36.19
C GLY A 90 3.88 25.74 35.58
N ASP A 91 5.02 26.20 36.09
CA ASP A 91 5.64 27.47 35.70
C ASP A 91 7.10 27.25 35.24
N ALA A 92 7.31 27.38 33.93
CA ALA A 92 8.61 27.18 33.28
C ALA A 92 9.63 28.29 33.58
N VAL A 93 9.22 29.41 34.17
CA VAL A 93 10.12 30.52 34.54
C VAL A 93 10.32 30.63 36.05
N ALA A 94 9.79 29.67 36.83
CA ALA A 94 9.95 29.66 38.27
C ALA A 94 11.43 29.50 38.68
N PRO A 95 11.87 30.16 39.76
CA PRO A 95 13.27 30.15 40.19
C PRO A 95 13.71 28.82 40.83
N ASP A 96 12.77 27.97 41.21
CA ASP A 96 13.01 26.72 41.92
C ASP A 96 11.94 25.66 41.58
N ALA A 97 12.24 24.40 41.86
CA ALA A 97 11.38 23.28 41.53
C ALA A 97 10.04 23.29 42.30
N ALA A 98 10.00 23.78 43.54
CA ALA A 98 8.75 23.80 44.31
C ALA A 98 7.77 24.79 43.69
N THR A 99 8.25 25.97 43.33
CA THR A 99 7.46 26.99 42.63
C THR A 99 7.09 26.51 41.22
N GLY A 100 8.03 25.94 40.46
CA GLY A 100 7.79 25.48 39.08
C GLY A 100 6.80 24.32 38.97
N HIS A 101 6.76 23.43 39.97
CA HIS A 101 5.81 22.31 40.01
C HIS A 101 4.46 22.67 40.65
N THR A 102 4.26 23.90 41.09
CA THR A 102 2.97 24.32 41.66
C THR A 102 1.86 24.19 40.59
N GLY A 103 0.88 23.34 40.85
CA GLY A 103 -0.21 23.07 39.90
C GLY A 103 0.15 22.15 38.73
N MET A 104 1.32 21.49 38.77
CA MET A 104 1.74 20.53 37.76
C MET A 104 0.99 19.20 37.88
N LEU A 105 0.60 18.64 36.73
CA LEU A 105 0.10 17.28 36.55
C LEU A 105 1.28 16.33 36.37
N ALA A 106 1.75 15.69 37.45
CA ALA A 106 2.94 14.83 37.40
C ALA A 106 2.75 13.59 36.48
N ARG A 107 1.77 12.73 36.79
CA ARG A 107 1.41 11.56 35.98
C ARG A 107 -0.11 11.46 35.90
N PRO A 108 -0.73 11.75 34.74
CA PRO A 108 -2.16 11.58 34.58
C PRO A 108 -2.54 10.11 34.79
N PRO A 109 -3.61 9.79 35.52
CA PRO A 109 -4.14 8.43 35.52
C PRO A 109 -4.60 8.06 34.11
N ARG A 110 -4.50 6.79 33.73
CA ARG A 110 -4.79 6.31 32.36
C ARG A 110 -6.17 6.72 31.86
N GLY A 111 -7.19 6.60 32.71
CA GLY A 111 -8.56 7.06 32.43
C GLY A 111 -8.73 8.57 32.18
N ARG A 112 -7.68 9.39 32.34
CA ARG A 112 -7.69 10.83 32.05
C ARG A 112 -6.86 11.23 30.83
N VAL A 113 -6.21 10.25 30.18
CA VAL A 113 -5.38 10.48 28.99
C VAL A 113 -6.21 11.04 27.83
N PRO A 114 -7.39 10.49 27.48
CA PRO A 114 -8.20 11.04 26.39
C PRO A 114 -8.59 12.51 26.61
N GLU A 115 -8.99 12.89 27.83
CA GLU A 115 -9.31 14.28 28.14
C GLU A 115 -8.10 15.20 28.03
N LEU A 116 -6.91 14.74 28.44
CA LEU A 116 -5.68 15.52 28.38
C LEU A 116 -5.32 15.84 26.93
N CYS A 117 -5.28 14.83 26.06
CA CYS A 117 -5.01 14.99 24.64
C CYS A 117 -6.11 15.83 23.95
N GLY A 118 -7.37 15.60 24.32
CA GLY A 118 -8.53 16.29 23.78
C GLY A 118 -8.61 17.79 24.07
N ARG A 119 -7.88 18.32 25.06
CA ARG A 119 -7.80 19.77 25.30
C ARG A 119 -7.34 20.53 24.05
N CYS A 120 -6.49 19.89 23.25
CA CYS A 120 -5.98 20.40 21.98
C CYS A 120 -6.56 19.62 20.80
N HIS A 121 -6.44 18.28 20.79
CA HIS A 121 -6.86 17.41 19.68
C HIS A 121 -8.39 17.20 19.56
N SER A 122 -9.17 17.99 20.30
CA SER A 122 -10.61 18.16 20.10
C SER A 122 -11.04 19.62 20.05
N ASN A 123 -10.08 20.52 19.83
CA ASN A 123 -10.30 21.96 19.75
C ASN A 123 -9.92 22.48 18.37
N GLN A 124 -10.93 22.83 17.57
CA GLN A 124 -10.76 23.34 16.22
C GLN A 124 -9.90 24.60 16.15
N GLU A 125 -10.16 25.58 17.01
CA GLU A 125 -9.45 26.86 17.00
C GLU A 125 -7.97 26.65 17.33
N PHE A 126 -7.68 25.73 18.26
CA PHE A 126 -6.32 25.38 18.62
C PHE A 126 -5.61 24.68 17.46
N MET A 127 -6.15 23.55 16.97
CA MET A 127 -5.47 22.75 15.94
C MET A 127 -5.31 23.50 14.63
N HIS A 128 -6.28 24.32 14.22
CA HIS A 128 -6.17 25.11 13.00
C HIS A 128 -5.01 26.13 13.02
N ARG A 129 -4.49 26.49 14.21
CA ARG A 129 -3.29 27.34 14.33
C ARG A 129 -1.99 26.56 14.11
N TYR A 130 -1.96 25.28 14.44
CA TYR A 130 -0.74 24.46 14.42
C TYR A 130 -0.69 23.54 13.21
N ASP A 131 -1.75 22.75 13.02
CA ASP A 131 -1.88 21.80 11.94
C ASP A 131 -3.37 21.61 11.61
N PRO A 132 -3.89 22.28 10.55
CA PRO A 132 -5.28 22.17 10.15
C PRO A 132 -5.62 20.83 9.46
N ASP A 133 -4.62 20.02 9.09
CA ASP A 133 -4.84 18.72 8.44
C ASP A 133 -5.15 17.63 9.47
N ILE A 134 -4.79 17.84 10.75
CA ILE A 134 -5.16 16.93 11.84
C ILE A 134 -6.66 17.06 12.17
N ARG A 135 -7.33 15.91 12.09
CA ARG A 135 -8.71 15.70 12.53
C ARG A 135 -8.87 15.98 14.02
N ILE A 136 -9.98 16.62 14.41
CA ILE A 136 -10.29 16.99 15.81
C ILE A 136 -11.37 16.09 16.45
N ASP A 137 -11.89 15.13 15.72
CA ASP A 137 -12.90 14.16 16.18
C ASP A 137 -12.26 12.90 16.79
N GLN A 138 -10.93 12.85 16.93
CA GLN A 138 -10.21 11.63 17.34
C GLN A 138 -10.57 11.15 18.75
N VAL A 139 -10.81 12.05 19.70
CA VAL A 139 -11.25 11.66 21.05
C VAL A 139 -12.69 11.14 21.02
N GLU A 140 -13.54 11.69 20.16
CA GLU A 140 -14.91 11.20 20.01
C GLU A 140 -14.93 9.83 19.35
N ALA A 141 -14.15 9.63 18.28
CA ALA A 141 -13.94 8.34 17.66
C ALA A 141 -13.34 7.32 18.66
N TYR A 142 -12.39 7.74 19.50
CA TYR A 142 -11.84 6.87 20.54
C TYR A 142 -12.90 6.37 21.51
N ARG A 143 -13.87 7.20 21.89
CA ARG A 143 -14.96 6.78 22.79
C ARG A 143 -15.88 5.73 22.16
N THR A 144 -15.91 5.60 20.84
CA THR A 144 -16.67 4.55 20.14
C THR A 144 -15.85 3.28 19.90
N SER A 145 -14.57 3.25 20.29
CA SER A 145 -13.72 2.06 20.21
C SER A 145 -13.98 1.12 21.39
N ARG A 146 -13.69 -0.17 21.23
CA ARG A 146 -13.80 -1.12 22.35
C ARG A 146 -12.87 -0.76 23.51
N HIS A 147 -11.71 -0.20 23.19
CA HIS A 147 -10.76 0.32 24.19
C HIS A 147 -11.36 1.50 24.97
N GLY A 148 -12.01 2.45 24.29
CA GLY A 148 -12.64 3.61 24.93
C GLY A 148 -13.85 3.26 25.77
N GLU A 149 -14.68 2.31 25.31
CA GLU A 149 -15.82 1.77 26.07
C GLU A 149 -15.36 1.18 27.41
N LEU A 150 -14.41 0.25 27.38
CA LEU A 150 -13.89 -0.41 28.58
C LEU A 150 -13.14 0.56 29.50
N LEU A 151 -12.43 1.56 28.95
CA LEU A 151 -11.79 2.60 29.76
C LEU A 151 -12.85 3.42 30.53
N ALA A 152 -13.98 3.72 29.89
CA ALA A 152 -15.10 4.43 30.52
C ALA A 152 -15.79 3.59 31.61
N GLU A 153 -15.79 2.26 31.46
CA GLU A 153 -16.23 1.31 32.48
C GLU A 153 -15.24 1.17 33.65
N GLY A 154 -14.05 1.77 33.52
CA GLY A 154 -13.03 1.84 34.57
C GLY A 154 -11.93 0.79 34.45
N ASP A 155 -11.82 0.09 33.31
CA ASP A 155 -10.71 -0.82 33.04
C ASP A 155 -9.44 -0.03 32.64
N PRO A 156 -8.38 0.02 33.48
CA PRO A 156 -7.17 0.76 33.15
C PRO A 156 -6.22 0.00 32.22
N ASN A 157 -6.47 -1.29 31.92
CA ASN A 157 -5.55 -2.15 31.19
C ASN A 157 -5.70 -2.05 29.67
N VAL A 158 -6.77 -1.42 29.20
CA VAL A 158 -7.03 -1.16 27.78
C VAL A 158 -6.16 -0.04 27.22
N ALA A 159 -6.01 -0.03 25.89
CA ALA A 159 -5.21 0.97 25.19
C ALA A 159 -5.85 2.37 25.28
N THR A 160 -4.99 3.38 25.38
CA THR A 160 -5.26 4.81 25.38
C THR A 160 -4.39 5.48 24.33
N CYS A 161 -4.51 6.80 24.17
CA CYS A 161 -3.74 7.56 23.18
C CYS A 161 -2.23 7.29 23.25
N VAL A 162 -1.68 7.16 24.47
CA VAL A 162 -0.24 7.03 24.69
C VAL A 162 0.32 5.64 24.43
N ASP A 163 -0.53 4.62 24.33
CA ASP A 163 -0.07 3.25 24.04
C ASP A 163 0.28 3.08 22.55
N CYS A 164 -0.33 3.89 21.68
CA CYS A 164 0.03 3.95 20.26
C CYS A 164 0.98 5.12 19.95
N HIS A 165 0.80 6.28 20.57
CA HIS A 165 1.58 7.49 20.24
C HIS A 165 2.84 7.71 21.08
N SER A 166 3.08 6.90 22.13
CA SER A 166 4.00 7.18 23.25
C SER A 166 3.48 8.26 24.21
N THR A 167 4.08 8.33 25.40
CA THR A 167 3.85 9.40 26.38
C THR A 167 4.72 10.63 26.14
N HIS A 168 5.94 10.43 25.64
CA HIS A 168 6.94 11.45 25.36
C HIS A 168 7.72 11.09 24.09
N GLY A 169 8.24 12.10 23.39
CA GLY A 169 8.88 11.87 22.10
C GLY A 169 7.86 11.39 21.07
N ILE A 170 6.66 11.96 21.12
CA ILE A 170 5.56 11.65 20.21
C ILE A 170 6.01 12.06 18.82
N ARG A 171 5.90 11.13 17.85
CA ARG A 171 6.34 11.32 16.48
C ARG A 171 5.16 11.43 15.52
N SER A 172 5.40 12.05 14.37
CA SER A 172 4.45 12.03 13.25
C SER A 172 4.29 10.59 12.75
N ALA A 173 3.10 10.20 12.30
CA ALA A 173 2.90 8.91 11.66
C ALA A 173 3.71 8.74 10.36
N GLU A 174 4.23 9.83 9.79
CA GLU A 174 5.16 9.79 8.65
C GLU A 174 6.61 9.46 9.04
N ASP A 175 6.97 9.56 10.33
CA ASP A 175 8.29 9.18 10.82
C ASP A 175 8.37 7.66 10.95
N THR A 176 9.36 7.04 10.30
CA THR A 176 9.57 5.58 10.32
C THR A 176 9.85 5.02 11.72
N ASN A 177 10.19 5.86 12.70
CA ASN A 177 10.39 5.48 14.11
C ASN A 177 9.16 5.73 14.98
N ALA A 178 8.05 6.22 14.43
CA ALA A 178 6.80 6.35 15.15
C ALA A 178 6.13 4.98 15.29
N PRO A 179 5.63 4.59 16.48
CA PRO A 179 4.87 3.34 16.58
C PRO A 179 3.61 3.38 15.69
N THR A 180 3.05 4.57 15.45
CA THR A 180 1.92 4.76 14.55
C THR A 180 2.26 4.83 13.06
N HIS A 181 3.52 4.62 12.66
CA HIS A 181 3.88 4.52 11.24
C HIS A 181 3.34 3.21 10.66
N PRO A 182 2.80 3.15 9.42
CA PRO A 182 2.14 1.96 8.88
C PRO A 182 2.96 0.66 9.01
N ALA A 183 4.27 0.73 8.77
CA ALA A 183 5.18 -0.42 8.92
C ALA A 183 5.33 -0.92 10.38
N ASN A 184 5.01 -0.10 11.38
CA ASN A 184 5.15 -0.41 12.81
C ASN A 184 3.80 -0.69 13.49
N ILE A 185 2.68 -0.46 12.80
CA ILE A 185 1.34 -0.72 13.36
C ILE A 185 1.16 -2.19 13.77
N PRO A 186 1.58 -3.21 12.97
CA PRO A 186 1.44 -4.60 13.39
C PRO A 186 2.10 -4.88 14.74
N ASP A 187 3.32 -4.40 14.95
CA ASP A 187 4.04 -4.56 16.21
C ASP A 187 3.41 -3.73 17.35
N THR A 188 2.88 -2.55 17.03
CA THR A 188 2.20 -1.68 18.02
C THR A 188 0.93 -2.34 18.57
N CYS A 189 0.12 -2.94 17.69
CA CYS A 189 -1.04 -3.72 18.10
C CYS A 189 -0.60 -5.00 18.83
N GLY A 190 0.40 -5.69 18.29
CA GLY A 190 0.97 -6.93 18.81
C GLY A 190 1.52 -6.81 20.23
N HIS A 191 2.00 -5.63 20.63
CA HIS A 191 2.47 -5.38 22.00
C HIS A 191 1.43 -5.75 23.07
N CYS A 192 0.13 -5.66 22.74
CA CYS A 192 -0.95 -6.11 23.62
C CYS A 192 -1.64 -7.35 23.06
N HIS A 193 -1.93 -7.39 21.76
CA HIS A 193 -2.75 -8.42 21.14
C HIS A 193 -2.00 -9.73 20.84
N ALA A 194 -0.68 -9.78 20.99
CA ALA A 194 0.11 -11.02 20.95
C ALA A 194 0.59 -11.47 22.36
N ASP A 195 0.06 -10.85 23.43
CA ASP A 195 0.40 -11.19 24.81
C ASP A 195 -0.72 -12.04 25.45
N ASP A 196 -0.44 -13.33 25.62
CA ASP A 196 -1.36 -14.31 26.20
C ASP A 196 -1.86 -13.92 27.60
N GLU A 197 -0.95 -13.43 28.46
CA GLU A 197 -1.29 -13.08 29.84
C GLU A 197 -2.22 -11.87 29.85
N ARG A 198 -1.92 -10.86 29.01
CA ARG A 198 -2.71 -9.65 28.91
C ARG A 198 -4.08 -9.89 28.28
N MET A 199 -4.17 -10.74 27.25
CA MET A 199 -5.41 -11.00 26.51
C MET A 199 -6.32 -12.07 27.15
N ALA A 200 -5.80 -12.90 28.05
CA ALA A 200 -6.55 -13.96 28.71
C ALA A 200 -7.86 -13.47 29.38
N SER A 201 -7.83 -12.31 30.06
CA SER A 201 -9.04 -11.76 30.71
C SER A 201 -10.09 -11.26 29.73
N TYR A 202 -9.70 -10.96 28.48
CA TYR A 202 -10.59 -10.46 27.44
C TYR A 202 -11.11 -11.57 26.51
N GLY A 203 -10.54 -12.78 26.59
CA GLY A 203 -10.92 -13.89 25.72
C GLY A 203 -10.57 -13.65 24.24
N ILE A 204 -9.56 -12.82 23.97
CA ILE A 204 -9.08 -12.51 22.62
C ILE A 204 -7.94 -13.49 22.31
N PRO A 205 -7.98 -14.22 21.18
CA PRO A 205 -6.85 -15.06 20.78
C PRO A 205 -5.62 -14.18 20.47
N THR A 206 -4.41 -14.74 20.42
CA THR A 206 -3.16 -13.95 20.35
C THR A 206 -2.27 -14.28 19.15
N ASP A 207 -2.77 -15.11 18.25
CA ASP A 207 -2.09 -15.58 17.04
C ASP A 207 -2.23 -14.63 15.83
N GLN A 208 -3.01 -13.55 15.93
CA GLN A 208 -3.32 -12.72 14.76
C GLN A 208 -2.09 -12.01 14.17
N LEU A 209 -1.11 -11.64 15.01
CA LEU A 209 0.13 -11.05 14.49
C LEU A 209 0.92 -12.09 13.68
N ASP A 210 1.05 -13.30 14.22
CA ASP A 210 1.74 -14.41 13.55
C ASP A 210 1.03 -14.76 12.24
N GLU A 211 -0.30 -14.84 12.25
CA GLU A 211 -1.12 -15.03 11.05
C GLU A 211 -0.91 -13.90 10.03
N PHE A 212 -0.98 -12.64 10.48
CA PHE A 212 -0.79 -11.47 9.61
C PHE A 212 0.57 -11.47 8.93
N GLN A 213 1.63 -11.86 9.62
CA GLN A 213 2.98 -11.96 9.06
C GLN A 213 3.11 -13.01 7.93
N THR A 214 2.18 -13.96 7.84
CA THR A 214 2.11 -14.90 6.72
C THR A 214 1.27 -14.41 5.54
N SER A 215 0.62 -13.25 5.66
CA SER A 215 -0.35 -12.76 4.68
C SER A 215 0.29 -12.10 3.46
N VAL A 216 -0.49 -12.01 2.38
CA VAL A 216 -0.13 -11.24 1.20
C VAL A 216 0.02 -9.75 1.53
N HIS A 217 -0.78 -9.20 2.45
CA HIS A 217 -0.67 -7.80 2.86
C HIS A 217 0.66 -7.52 3.55
N TRP A 218 1.12 -8.41 4.43
CA TRP A 218 2.45 -8.32 5.03
C TRP A 218 3.57 -8.40 4.00
N SER A 219 3.48 -9.34 3.03
CA SER A 219 4.49 -9.45 1.97
C SER A 219 4.61 -8.17 1.13
N VAL A 220 3.49 -7.47 0.89
CA VAL A 220 3.49 -6.20 0.15
C VAL A 220 4.03 -5.07 1.01
N LEU A 221 3.69 -5.03 2.30
CA LEU A 221 4.19 -4.04 3.25
C LEU A 221 5.71 -4.15 3.43
N VAL A 222 6.22 -5.34 3.72
CA VAL A 222 7.61 -5.57 4.14
C VAL A 222 8.54 -5.87 2.97
N ASP A 223 8.20 -6.82 2.10
CA ASP A 223 9.12 -7.25 1.04
C ASP A 223 9.19 -6.22 -0.10
N LYS A 224 8.06 -5.55 -0.39
CA LYS A 224 7.99 -4.51 -1.43
C LYS A 224 8.14 -3.10 -0.88
N GLY A 225 8.04 -2.91 0.43
CA GLY A 225 8.07 -1.59 1.06
C GLY A 225 6.90 -0.69 0.65
N ASP A 226 5.75 -1.28 0.29
CA ASP A 226 4.59 -0.54 -0.21
C ASP A 226 3.62 -0.26 0.94
N LEU A 227 3.65 0.99 1.41
CA LEU A 227 2.82 1.47 2.53
C LEU A 227 1.33 1.59 2.18
N SER A 228 0.91 1.29 0.94
CA SER A 228 -0.51 1.16 0.59
C SER A 228 -1.10 -0.20 0.97
N ALA A 229 -0.26 -1.16 1.37
CA ALA A 229 -0.75 -2.41 1.95
C ALA A 229 -1.53 -2.13 3.24
N PRO A 230 -2.75 -2.65 3.38
CA PRO A 230 -3.53 -2.43 4.59
C PRO A 230 -2.91 -3.18 5.78
N VAL A 231 -2.92 -2.54 6.94
CA VAL A 231 -2.46 -3.09 8.22
C VAL A 231 -3.62 -3.09 9.25
N CYS A 232 -3.34 -3.45 10.50
CA CYS A 232 -4.38 -3.80 11.48
C CYS A 232 -5.47 -2.72 11.63
N ASN A 233 -5.08 -1.45 11.71
CA ASN A 233 -5.96 -0.29 11.85
C ASN A 233 -6.78 0.04 10.58
N ASP A 234 -6.38 -0.42 9.39
CA ASP A 234 -7.16 -0.22 8.17
C ASP A 234 -8.43 -1.09 8.16
N CYS A 235 -8.37 -2.25 8.84
CA CYS A 235 -9.53 -3.15 9.00
C CYS A 235 -10.28 -2.92 10.31
N HIS A 236 -9.56 -2.68 11.40
CA HIS A 236 -10.14 -2.52 12.74
C HIS A 236 -10.47 -1.07 13.09
N GLY A 237 -9.97 -0.11 12.32
CA GLY A 237 -10.08 1.32 12.64
C GLY A 237 -8.89 1.84 13.45
N ASN A 238 -8.71 3.16 13.37
CA ASN A 238 -7.66 3.90 14.07
C ASN A 238 -8.09 4.27 15.49
N HIS A 239 -8.55 5.51 15.69
CA HIS A 239 -9.04 5.95 16.98
C HIS A 239 -10.34 5.24 17.35
N GLY A 240 -11.21 4.94 16.39
CA GLY A 240 -12.42 4.13 16.58
C GLY A 240 -12.21 2.61 16.50
N ALA A 241 -11.08 2.11 16.98
CA ALA A 241 -10.70 0.70 16.85
C ALA A 241 -11.78 -0.26 17.40
N LEU A 242 -12.41 -1.02 16.52
CA LEU A 242 -13.45 -2.00 16.83
C LEU A 242 -13.30 -3.20 15.88
N PRO A 243 -13.28 -4.44 16.40
CA PRO A 243 -13.34 -5.61 15.53
C PRO A 243 -14.54 -5.52 14.58
N PRO A 244 -14.34 -5.65 13.26
CA PRO A 244 -15.46 -5.64 12.34
C PRO A 244 -16.41 -6.78 12.67
N GLY A 245 -17.69 -6.47 12.85
CA GLY A 245 -18.74 -7.49 12.95
C GLY A 245 -18.89 -8.27 11.64
N TYR A 246 -19.58 -9.40 11.68
CA TYR A 246 -19.76 -10.28 10.51
C TYR A 246 -20.26 -9.52 9.25
N ALA A 247 -21.18 -8.57 9.44
CA ALA A 247 -21.77 -7.77 8.37
C ALA A 247 -20.85 -6.65 7.84
N SER A 248 -19.78 -6.29 8.56
CA SER A 248 -18.85 -5.25 8.15
C SER A 248 -17.54 -5.79 7.58
N VAL A 249 -17.15 -7.05 7.87
CA VAL A 249 -15.93 -7.65 7.32
C VAL A 249 -15.92 -7.59 5.79
N GLY A 250 -17.02 -7.97 5.13
CA GLY A 250 -17.10 -7.89 3.67
C GLY A 250 -17.00 -6.46 3.14
N ARG A 251 -17.53 -5.48 3.89
CA ARG A 251 -17.45 -4.06 3.52
C ARG A 251 -16.04 -3.51 3.63
N VAL A 252 -15.31 -3.87 4.69
CA VAL A 252 -13.91 -3.48 4.90
C VAL A 252 -13.05 -3.93 3.72
N CYS A 253 -13.20 -5.18 3.27
CA CYS A 253 -12.49 -5.66 2.08
C CYS A 253 -12.90 -4.86 0.82
N ALA A 254 -14.20 -4.59 0.67
CA ALA A 254 -14.75 -3.88 -0.49
C ALA A 254 -14.38 -2.39 -0.57
N GLU A 255 -13.90 -1.76 0.50
CA GLU A 255 -13.43 -0.36 0.44
C GLU A 255 -12.22 -0.22 -0.49
N CYS A 256 -11.30 -1.20 -0.48
CA CYS A 256 -10.16 -1.24 -1.40
C CYS A 256 -10.44 -2.14 -2.62
N HIS A 257 -11.08 -3.29 -2.41
CA HIS A 257 -11.45 -4.24 -3.46
C HIS A 257 -12.84 -3.93 -4.05
N PHE A 258 -13.11 -2.65 -4.32
CA PHE A 258 -14.44 -2.15 -4.69
C PHE A 258 -15.13 -2.91 -5.81
N GLN A 259 -14.44 -3.10 -6.95
CA GLN A 259 -15.04 -3.80 -8.09
C GLN A 259 -15.37 -5.26 -7.76
N VAL A 260 -14.56 -5.91 -6.92
CA VAL A 260 -14.81 -7.28 -6.45
C VAL A 260 -16.01 -7.31 -5.52
N GLY A 261 -16.12 -6.35 -4.60
CA GLY A 261 -17.27 -6.18 -3.71
C GLY A 261 -18.58 -5.96 -4.49
N GLU A 262 -18.57 -5.12 -5.52
CA GLU A 262 -19.73 -4.90 -6.40
C GLU A 262 -20.17 -6.18 -7.12
N TYR A 263 -19.20 -6.98 -7.60
CA TYR A 263 -19.51 -8.26 -8.22
C TYR A 263 -20.04 -9.28 -7.21
N PHE A 264 -19.48 -9.34 -6.01
CA PHE A 264 -19.96 -10.20 -4.94
C PHE A 264 -21.40 -9.87 -4.53
N ALA A 265 -21.74 -8.58 -4.43
CA ALA A 265 -23.10 -8.13 -4.11
C ALA A 265 -24.15 -8.54 -5.16
N LEU A 266 -23.73 -8.84 -6.40
CA LEU A 266 -24.61 -9.36 -7.46
C LEU A 266 -24.73 -10.90 -7.43
N SER A 267 -23.93 -11.57 -6.60
CA SER A 267 -23.91 -13.03 -6.53
C SER A 267 -25.04 -13.58 -5.67
N PRO A 268 -25.43 -14.86 -5.87
CA PRO A 268 -26.35 -15.55 -4.97
C PRO A 268 -25.83 -15.64 -3.52
N HIS A 269 -24.51 -15.57 -3.33
CA HIS A 269 -23.86 -15.72 -2.03
C HIS A 269 -24.08 -14.53 -1.09
N ASP A 270 -24.25 -13.31 -1.62
CA ASP A 270 -24.40 -12.10 -0.79
C ASP A 270 -25.52 -12.26 0.24
N SER A 271 -26.72 -12.61 -0.23
CA SER A 271 -27.89 -12.83 0.62
C SER A 271 -27.70 -13.96 1.63
N VAL A 272 -26.93 -15.00 1.28
CA VAL A 272 -26.70 -16.18 2.12
C VAL A 272 -25.81 -15.80 3.30
N PHE A 273 -24.68 -15.13 3.05
CA PHE A 273 -23.74 -14.74 4.10
C PHE A 273 -24.33 -13.68 5.04
N VAL A 274 -25.12 -12.75 4.50
CA VAL A 274 -25.88 -11.79 5.31
C VAL A 274 -26.87 -12.51 6.23
N THR A 275 -27.62 -13.49 5.71
CA THR A 275 -28.62 -14.24 6.50
C THR A 275 -27.98 -15.18 7.53
N ALA A 276 -26.84 -15.78 7.17
CA ALA A 276 -26.11 -16.71 8.02
C ALA A 276 -25.19 -16.02 9.04
N GLU A 277 -25.18 -14.68 9.06
CA GLU A 277 -24.33 -13.86 9.93
C GLU A 277 -22.84 -14.27 9.86
N THR A 278 -22.37 -14.61 8.65
CA THR A 278 -21.02 -15.10 8.41
C THR A 278 -20.20 -14.09 7.62
N PRO A 279 -18.90 -13.92 7.91
CA PRO A 279 -18.05 -12.96 7.20
C PRO A 279 -17.83 -13.39 5.73
N GLY A 280 -18.60 -12.84 4.79
CA GLY A 280 -18.65 -13.31 3.40
C GLY A 280 -17.27 -13.50 2.74
N CYS A 281 -16.50 -12.42 2.57
CA CYS A 281 -15.18 -12.49 1.92
C CYS A 281 -14.21 -13.40 2.69
N ALA A 282 -14.16 -13.25 4.02
CA ALA A 282 -13.21 -13.99 4.86
C ALA A 282 -13.55 -15.48 4.99
N THR A 283 -14.77 -15.89 4.69
CA THR A 283 -15.14 -17.32 4.67
C THR A 283 -14.41 -18.06 3.54
N CYS A 284 -14.15 -17.41 2.41
CA CYS A 284 -13.42 -18.02 1.30
C CYS A 284 -11.93 -17.66 1.31
N HIS A 285 -11.57 -16.42 1.65
CA HIS A 285 -10.20 -15.92 1.52
C HIS A 285 -9.40 -15.91 2.84
N GLY A 286 -10.05 -16.17 3.98
CA GLY A 286 -9.47 -15.92 5.30
C GLY A 286 -9.40 -14.42 5.64
N ASN A 287 -8.80 -14.10 6.78
CA ASN A 287 -8.69 -12.73 7.30
C ASN A 287 -7.24 -12.32 7.61
N HIS A 288 -6.69 -12.66 8.77
CA HIS A 288 -5.34 -12.26 9.16
C HIS A 288 -4.29 -13.02 8.35
N ALA A 289 -4.45 -14.32 8.12
CA ALA A 289 -3.56 -15.12 7.26
C ALA A 289 -3.93 -15.09 5.76
N ILE A 290 -4.55 -14.02 5.27
CA ILE A 290 -5.04 -13.94 3.87
C ILE A 290 -3.90 -14.11 2.86
N GLN A 291 -4.06 -15.07 1.95
CA GLN A 291 -3.04 -15.41 0.94
C GLN A 291 -3.30 -14.70 -0.39
N LEU A 292 -2.33 -14.76 -1.30
CA LEU A 292 -2.53 -14.30 -2.67
C LEU A 292 -3.64 -15.12 -3.34
N ALA A 293 -4.66 -14.45 -3.85
CA ALA A 293 -5.73 -15.09 -4.59
C ALA A 293 -5.23 -15.52 -5.99
N ASP A 294 -4.76 -16.77 -6.08
CA ASP A 294 -4.39 -17.41 -7.33
C ASP A 294 -5.48 -18.38 -7.83
N ASP A 295 -5.18 -19.09 -8.92
CA ASP A 295 -6.15 -19.97 -9.56
C ASP A 295 -6.36 -21.30 -8.79
N GLU A 296 -5.53 -21.64 -7.78
CA GLU A 296 -5.70 -22.85 -6.96
C GLU A 296 -6.93 -22.75 -6.05
N LEU A 297 -7.36 -21.52 -5.74
CA LEU A 297 -8.60 -21.25 -5.01
C LEU A 297 -9.86 -21.62 -5.79
N LEU A 298 -9.76 -21.85 -7.11
CA LEU A 298 -10.89 -22.14 -7.98
C LEU A 298 -11.17 -23.65 -8.13
N GLY A 299 -12.40 -23.97 -8.51
CA GLY A 299 -12.83 -25.35 -8.75
C GLY A 299 -13.14 -26.10 -7.46
N LEU A 300 -12.86 -27.40 -7.43
CA LEU A 300 -13.26 -28.33 -6.37
C LEU A 300 -12.08 -29.12 -5.77
N GLY A 301 -10.85 -28.62 -5.98
CA GLY A 301 -9.65 -29.23 -5.40
C GLY A 301 -9.58 -29.03 -3.88
N GLU A 302 -8.61 -29.69 -3.24
CA GLU A 302 -8.41 -29.62 -1.78
C GLU A 302 -8.13 -28.19 -1.28
N LEU A 303 -7.44 -27.38 -2.08
CA LEU A 303 -7.13 -25.99 -1.79
C LEU A 303 -8.18 -24.99 -2.30
N SER A 304 -9.24 -25.48 -2.96
CA SER A 304 -10.25 -24.58 -3.53
C SER A 304 -11.21 -24.07 -2.47
N THR A 305 -11.68 -22.84 -2.64
CA THR A 305 -12.59 -22.21 -1.67
C THR A 305 -14.03 -22.69 -1.83
N CYS A 306 -14.43 -23.11 -3.03
CA CYS A 306 -15.78 -23.60 -3.29
C CYS A 306 -15.97 -25.04 -2.77
N GLY A 307 -15.01 -25.92 -3.07
CA GLY A 307 -15.06 -27.35 -2.74
C GLY A 307 -14.37 -27.68 -1.42
N GLY A 308 -13.17 -27.12 -1.17
CA GLY A 308 -12.40 -27.37 0.05
C GLY A 308 -13.08 -26.89 1.33
N ALA A 309 -13.93 -25.86 1.25
CA ALA A 309 -14.78 -25.42 2.36
C ALA A 309 -16.00 -26.33 2.63
N GLY A 310 -16.20 -27.37 1.81
CA GLY A 310 -17.32 -28.30 1.92
C GLY A 310 -18.67 -27.73 1.49
N CYS A 311 -18.70 -26.55 0.84
CA CYS A 311 -19.93 -25.90 0.40
C CYS A 311 -20.49 -26.49 -0.90
N HIS A 312 -19.60 -26.83 -1.84
CA HIS A 312 -19.96 -27.38 -3.16
C HIS A 312 -19.24 -28.69 -3.45
N THR A 313 -19.88 -29.51 -4.28
CA THR A 313 -19.43 -30.82 -4.74
C THR A 313 -19.66 -30.95 -6.25
N GLU A 314 -19.04 -31.94 -6.88
CA GLU A 314 -19.27 -32.22 -8.31
C GLU A 314 -20.73 -32.58 -8.63
N ALA A 315 -21.52 -32.94 -7.62
CA ALA A 315 -22.91 -33.36 -7.78
C ALA A 315 -23.89 -32.20 -7.92
N ASP A 316 -23.63 -31.05 -7.28
CA ASP A 316 -24.50 -29.88 -7.31
C ASP A 316 -24.13 -28.89 -8.42
N GLU A 317 -25.10 -28.06 -8.81
CA GLU A 317 -24.93 -27.12 -9.92
C GLU A 317 -23.85 -26.07 -9.62
N GLY A 318 -23.74 -25.59 -8.38
CA GLY A 318 -22.71 -24.61 -8.00
C GLY A 318 -21.29 -25.18 -8.13
N GLY A 319 -21.08 -26.44 -7.76
CA GLY A 319 -19.79 -27.09 -7.96
C GLY A 319 -19.46 -27.34 -9.44
N LYS A 320 -20.46 -27.68 -10.27
CA LYS A 320 -20.26 -27.77 -11.73
C LYS A 320 -19.87 -26.42 -12.33
N GLU A 321 -20.52 -25.33 -11.89
CA GLU A 321 -20.16 -23.98 -12.32
C GLU A 321 -18.74 -23.61 -11.89
N ALA A 322 -18.37 -23.86 -10.63
CA ALA A 322 -17.03 -23.59 -10.13
C ALA A 322 -15.93 -24.33 -10.93
N ALA A 323 -16.17 -25.60 -11.28
CA ALA A 323 -15.26 -26.36 -12.12
C ALA A 323 -15.15 -25.78 -13.54
N GLN A 324 -16.26 -25.34 -14.13
CA GLN A 324 -16.27 -24.70 -15.44
C GLN A 324 -15.55 -23.34 -15.44
N MET A 325 -15.69 -22.54 -14.37
CA MET A 325 -14.97 -21.28 -14.21
C MET A 325 -13.45 -21.46 -14.28
N LEU A 326 -12.92 -22.47 -13.57
CA LEU A 326 -11.49 -22.81 -13.62
C LEU A 326 -11.07 -23.18 -15.04
N VAL A 327 -11.81 -24.07 -15.71
CA VAL A 327 -11.51 -24.49 -17.09
C VAL A 327 -11.46 -23.30 -18.05
N LEU A 328 -12.39 -22.36 -17.92
CA LEU A 328 -12.44 -21.15 -18.75
C LEU A 328 -11.23 -20.25 -18.52
N ILE A 329 -10.88 -19.95 -17.26
CA ILE A 329 -9.71 -19.14 -16.91
C ILE A 329 -8.42 -19.79 -17.43
N GLU A 330 -8.23 -21.08 -17.17
CA GLU A 330 -7.06 -21.79 -17.66
C GLU A 330 -6.98 -21.82 -19.19
N SER A 331 -8.12 -21.94 -19.88
CA SER A 331 -8.17 -21.93 -21.35
C SER A 331 -7.62 -20.61 -21.90
N LEU A 332 -7.98 -19.49 -21.28
CA LEU A 332 -7.50 -18.16 -21.63
C LEU A 332 -6.01 -18.00 -21.34
N ILE A 333 -5.55 -18.45 -20.17
CA ILE A 333 -4.13 -18.40 -19.78
C ILE A 333 -3.29 -19.23 -20.76
N ARG A 334 -3.72 -20.45 -21.10
CA ARG A 334 -3.04 -21.30 -22.10
C ARG A 334 -3.06 -20.67 -23.50
N ALA A 335 -4.14 -20.01 -23.89
CA ALA A 335 -4.20 -19.29 -25.18
C ALA A 335 -3.22 -18.12 -25.21
N HIS A 336 -3.15 -17.32 -24.13
CA HIS A 336 -2.20 -16.22 -24.00
C HIS A 336 -0.75 -16.71 -24.09
N ALA A 337 -0.40 -17.76 -23.33
CA ALA A 337 0.95 -18.32 -23.31
C ALA A 337 1.38 -18.85 -24.69
N ARG A 338 0.48 -19.50 -25.43
CA ARG A 338 0.75 -19.94 -26.81
C ARG A 338 1.04 -18.76 -27.75
N GLY A 339 0.24 -17.70 -27.66
CA GLY A 339 0.45 -16.47 -28.42
C GLY A 339 1.80 -15.80 -28.10
N ASP A 340 2.16 -15.73 -26.82
CA ASP A 340 3.41 -15.07 -26.39
C ASP A 340 4.64 -15.89 -26.81
N SER A 341 4.56 -17.22 -26.72
CA SER A 341 5.63 -18.12 -27.18
C SER A 341 5.92 -17.95 -28.67
N ILE A 342 4.90 -18.01 -29.54
CA ILE A 342 5.11 -17.94 -30.99
C ILE A 342 5.61 -16.55 -31.42
N LEU A 343 5.13 -15.47 -30.79
CA LEU A 343 5.63 -14.12 -31.07
C LEU A 343 7.08 -13.95 -30.61
N THR A 344 7.44 -14.50 -29.44
CA THR A 344 8.82 -14.47 -28.94
C THR A 344 9.76 -15.26 -29.86
N GLU A 345 9.33 -16.42 -30.36
CA GLU A 345 10.12 -17.18 -31.34
C GLU A 345 10.27 -16.42 -32.68
N ALA A 346 9.21 -15.76 -33.15
CA ALA A 346 9.27 -14.94 -34.36
C ALA A 346 10.21 -13.73 -34.20
N GLU A 347 10.19 -13.07 -33.05
CA GLU A 347 11.10 -11.98 -32.70
C GLU A 347 12.56 -12.44 -32.71
N HIS A 348 12.86 -13.56 -32.05
CA HIS A 348 14.20 -14.17 -32.07
C HIS A 348 14.64 -14.58 -33.48
N ALA A 349 13.71 -14.88 -34.38
CA ALA A 349 13.99 -15.14 -35.79
C ALA A 349 14.18 -13.86 -36.63
N GLY A 350 14.11 -12.67 -36.02
CA GLY A 350 14.32 -11.36 -36.64
C GLY A 350 13.09 -10.80 -37.36
N MET A 351 11.88 -11.29 -37.03
CA MET A 351 10.64 -10.78 -37.61
C MET A 351 10.06 -9.65 -36.75
N PRO A 352 9.53 -8.57 -37.37
CA PRO A 352 8.91 -7.47 -36.64
C PRO A 352 7.56 -7.90 -36.06
N VAL A 353 7.45 -7.93 -34.74
CA VAL A 353 6.24 -8.38 -34.01
C VAL A 353 5.79 -7.40 -32.91
N ASP A 354 6.26 -6.15 -32.93
CA ASP A 354 5.97 -5.16 -31.88
C ASP A 354 4.46 -4.91 -31.70
N GLN A 355 3.75 -4.73 -32.82
CA GLN A 355 2.31 -4.50 -32.82
C GLN A 355 1.51 -5.68 -32.26
N PRO A 356 1.65 -6.93 -32.77
CA PRO A 356 0.92 -8.06 -32.20
C PRO A 356 1.32 -8.36 -30.75
N ARG A 357 2.55 -8.06 -30.31
CA ARG A 357 2.92 -8.16 -28.88
C ARG A 357 2.16 -7.14 -28.03
N PHE A 358 2.05 -5.90 -28.48
CA PHE A 358 1.29 -4.87 -27.78
C PHE A 358 -0.20 -5.23 -27.67
N GLU A 359 -0.79 -5.77 -28.73
CA GLU A 359 -2.18 -6.24 -28.73
C GLU A 359 -2.37 -7.45 -27.80
N LEU A 360 -1.48 -8.44 -27.87
CA LEU A 360 -1.53 -9.62 -27.00
C LEU A 360 -1.36 -9.26 -25.52
N ALA A 361 -0.61 -8.19 -25.19
CA ALA A 361 -0.47 -7.73 -23.81
C ALA A 361 -1.81 -7.32 -23.17
N GLN A 362 -2.82 -6.94 -23.97
CA GLN A 362 -4.16 -6.60 -23.48
C GLN A 362 -4.91 -7.83 -22.93
N VAL A 363 -4.51 -9.06 -23.29
CA VAL A 363 -5.08 -10.29 -22.74
C VAL A 363 -4.90 -10.36 -21.22
N ARG A 364 -3.84 -9.76 -20.66
CA ARG A 364 -3.66 -9.68 -19.20
C ARG A 364 -4.81 -8.92 -18.53
N ASN A 365 -5.31 -7.86 -19.15
CA ASN A 365 -6.46 -7.11 -18.65
C ASN A 365 -7.74 -7.98 -18.71
N ALA A 366 -7.90 -8.77 -19.77
CA ALA A 366 -9.01 -9.73 -19.87
C ALA A 366 -8.94 -10.79 -18.75
N ILE A 367 -7.76 -11.34 -18.46
CA ILE A 367 -7.56 -12.29 -17.35
C ILE A 367 -7.91 -11.66 -16.00
N VAL A 368 -7.37 -10.47 -15.69
CA VAL A 368 -7.67 -9.75 -14.44
C VAL A 368 -9.17 -9.47 -14.32
N SER A 369 -9.79 -9.00 -15.40
CA SER A 369 -11.22 -8.69 -15.42
C SER A 369 -12.10 -9.94 -15.30
N ALA A 370 -11.66 -11.07 -15.88
CA ALA A 370 -12.32 -12.37 -15.75
C ALA A 370 -12.25 -12.87 -14.30
N ARG A 371 -11.08 -12.80 -13.66
CA ARG A 371 -10.91 -13.16 -12.24
C ARG A 371 -11.77 -12.31 -11.30
N ALA A 372 -11.88 -11.01 -11.55
CA ALA A 372 -12.78 -10.16 -10.77
C ALA A 372 -14.25 -10.62 -10.90
N ARG A 373 -14.70 -10.92 -12.12
CA ARG A 373 -16.08 -11.38 -12.40
C ARG A 373 -16.45 -12.73 -11.80
N LEU A 374 -15.48 -13.57 -11.42
CA LEU A 374 -15.75 -14.82 -10.70
C LEU A 374 -16.59 -14.59 -9.44
N HIS A 375 -16.44 -13.43 -8.81
CA HIS A 375 -17.17 -13.07 -7.61
C HIS A 375 -18.67 -12.84 -7.84
N MET A 376 -19.13 -12.70 -9.09
CA MET A 376 -20.57 -12.72 -9.42
C MET A 376 -21.17 -14.13 -9.30
N ALA A 377 -20.33 -15.18 -9.22
CA ALA A 377 -20.74 -16.58 -9.28
C ALA A 377 -21.71 -16.84 -10.45
N ASN A 378 -21.33 -16.35 -11.64
CA ASN A 378 -22.17 -16.42 -12.84
C ASN A 378 -21.30 -16.65 -14.08
N LEU A 379 -21.51 -17.79 -14.75
CA LEU A 379 -20.74 -18.20 -15.93
C LEU A 379 -20.92 -17.26 -17.12
N ASP A 380 -22.14 -16.76 -17.37
CA ASP A 380 -22.42 -15.90 -18.52
C ASP A 380 -21.60 -14.60 -18.44
N SER A 381 -21.54 -13.99 -17.27
CA SER A 381 -20.73 -12.78 -17.02
C SER A 381 -19.25 -13.04 -17.26
N LEU A 382 -18.74 -14.18 -16.78
CA LEU A 382 -17.35 -14.60 -16.98
C LEU A 382 -17.05 -14.81 -18.47
N GLN A 383 -17.91 -15.52 -19.18
CA GLN A 383 -17.73 -15.91 -20.58
C GLN A 383 -17.46 -14.69 -21.47
N VAL A 384 -18.15 -13.57 -21.24
CA VAL A 384 -17.95 -12.32 -22.00
C VAL A 384 -16.47 -11.89 -22.05
N LYS A 385 -15.75 -11.98 -20.92
CA LYS A 385 -14.33 -11.61 -20.87
C LYS A 385 -13.39 -12.70 -21.33
N ILE A 386 -13.78 -13.95 -21.14
CA ILE A 386 -13.04 -15.09 -21.68
C ILE A 386 -13.03 -15.01 -23.21
N ASP A 387 -14.17 -14.77 -23.85
CA ASP A 387 -14.28 -14.67 -25.31
C ASP A 387 -13.47 -13.50 -25.87
N GLU A 388 -13.53 -12.33 -25.24
CA GLU A 388 -12.71 -11.16 -25.60
C GLU A 388 -11.21 -11.49 -25.54
N GLY A 389 -10.76 -12.11 -24.44
CA GLY A 389 -9.37 -12.49 -24.26
C GLY A 389 -8.92 -13.60 -25.21
N LEU A 390 -9.80 -14.57 -25.52
CA LEU A 390 -9.51 -15.66 -26.45
C LEU A 390 -9.41 -15.14 -27.89
N ALA A 391 -10.25 -14.18 -28.29
CA ALA A 391 -10.16 -13.53 -29.59
C ALA A 391 -8.83 -12.78 -29.77
N LEU A 392 -8.41 -12.02 -28.75
CA LEU A 392 -7.12 -11.34 -28.73
C LEU A 392 -5.94 -12.34 -28.77
N SER A 393 -6.04 -13.43 -28.00
CA SER A 393 -5.02 -14.49 -27.99
C SER A 393 -4.90 -15.19 -29.35
N ALA A 394 -6.03 -15.47 -30.00
CA ALA A 394 -6.08 -16.07 -31.33
C ALA A 394 -5.47 -15.14 -32.38
N ALA A 395 -5.75 -13.84 -32.32
CA ALA A 395 -5.15 -12.85 -33.21
C ALA A 395 -3.62 -12.77 -33.04
N GLY A 396 -3.13 -12.74 -31.80
CA GLY A 396 -1.69 -12.76 -31.52
C GLY A 396 -1.00 -14.03 -32.03
N PHE A 397 -1.63 -15.20 -31.83
CA PHE A 397 -1.11 -16.47 -32.33
C PHE A 397 -1.07 -16.49 -33.87
N ALA A 398 -2.15 -16.07 -34.54
CA ALA A 398 -2.22 -16.00 -36.00
C ALA A 398 -1.19 -15.01 -36.58
N ALA A 399 -0.93 -13.90 -35.90
CA ALA A 399 0.13 -12.96 -36.28
C ALA A 399 1.52 -13.60 -36.20
N GLY A 400 1.77 -14.41 -35.16
CA GLY A 400 2.99 -15.21 -35.04
C GLY A 400 3.16 -16.21 -36.19
N GLU A 401 2.10 -16.96 -36.54
CA GLU A 401 2.12 -17.86 -37.70
C GLU A 401 2.40 -17.10 -39.01
N GLY A 402 1.75 -15.94 -39.17
CA GLY A 402 1.98 -15.03 -40.30
C GLY A 402 3.43 -14.58 -40.41
N ALA A 403 4.08 -14.24 -39.28
CA ALA A 403 5.48 -13.87 -39.25
C ALA A 403 6.39 -15.02 -39.72
N PHE A 404 6.10 -16.26 -39.35
CA PHE A 404 6.87 -17.41 -39.84
C PHE A 404 6.64 -17.72 -41.32
N VAL A 405 5.42 -17.50 -41.84
CA VAL A 405 5.14 -17.59 -43.27
C VAL A 405 5.92 -16.52 -44.05
N GLU A 406 5.96 -15.28 -43.53
CA GLU A 406 6.73 -14.20 -44.13
C GLU A 406 8.24 -14.49 -44.07
N LEU A 407 8.75 -14.98 -42.94
CA LEU A 407 10.16 -15.38 -42.79
C LEU A 407 10.56 -16.41 -43.86
N ARG A 408 9.72 -17.44 -44.06
CA ARG A 408 9.95 -18.46 -45.10
C ARG A 408 9.99 -17.83 -46.48
N THR A 409 9.05 -16.91 -46.77
CA THR A 409 8.98 -16.19 -48.04
C THR A 409 10.21 -15.30 -48.29
N ARG A 410 10.70 -14.60 -47.25
CA ARG A 410 11.93 -13.80 -47.32
C ARG A 410 13.15 -14.68 -47.61
N ARG A 411 13.25 -15.85 -46.96
CA ARG A 411 14.35 -16.80 -47.19
C ARG A 411 14.32 -17.40 -48.59
N THR A 412 13.16 -17.82 -49.09
CA THR A 412 13.04 -18.34 -50.46
C THR A 412 13.31 -17.25 -51.50
N GLY A 413 12.79 -16.03 -51.30
CA GLY A 413 13.07 -14.89 -52.16
C GLY A 413 14.55 -14.50 -52.21
N LEU A 414 15.23 -14.51 -51.06
CA LEU A 414 16.68 -14.30 -50.98
C LEU A 414 17.44 -15.39 -51.72
N ALA A 415 17.06 -16.66 -51.56
CA ALA A 415 17.70 -17.77 -52.26
C ALA A 415 17.54 -17.66 -53.79
N VAL A 416 16.33 -17.35 -54.28
CA VAL A 416 16.06 -17.15 -55.72
C VAL A 416 16.86 -15.95 -56.25
N SER A 417 16.88 -14.84 -55.53
CA SER A 417 17.65 -13.64 -55.90
C SER A 417 19.16 -13.94 -55.94
N ALA A 418 19.67 -14.69 -54.96
CA ALA A 418 21.06 -15.10 -54.91
C ALA A 418 21.45 -15.99 -56.10
N VAL A 419 20.60 -16.94 -56.51
CA VAL A 419 20.82 -17.76 -57.71
C VAL A 419 20.85 -16.91 -58.97
N PHE A 420 19.92 -15.96 -59.11
CA PHE A 420 19.89 -15.05 -60.25
C PHE A 420 21.13 -14.15 -60.31
N ILE A 421 21.55 -13.58 -59.17
CA ILE A 421 22.77 -12.78 -59.07
C ILE A 421 24.01 -13.62 -59.40
N LEU A 422 24.11 -14.85 -58.90
CA LEU A 422 25.20 -15.76 -59.19
C LEU A 422 25.28 -16.07 -60.69
N PHE A 423 24.13 -16.32 -61.33
CA PHE A 423 24.03 -16.53 -62.77
C PHE A 423 24.52 -15.30 -63.56
N LEU A 424 24.12 -14.09 -63.17
CA LEU A 424 24.60 -12.85 -63.78
C LEU A 424 26.12 -12.67 -63.61
N ILE A 425 26.65 -12.93 -62.42
CA ILE A 425 28.10 -12.86 -62.14
C ILE A 425 28.86 -13.85 -63.03
N LEU A 426 28.41 -15.11 -63.12
CA LEU A 426 29.01 -16.13 -63.99
C LEU A 426 28.97 -15.70 -65.47
N GLY A 427 27.83 -15.18 -65.93
CA GLY A 427 27.68 -14.65 -67.28
C GLY A 427 28.66 -13.50 -67.57
N LEU A 428 28.83 -12.58 -66.61
CA LEU A 428 29.79 -11.48 -66.71
C LEU A 428 31.23 -11.98 -66.79
N LEU A 429 31.61 -12.93 -65.94
CA LEU A 429 32.94 -13.53 -65.92
C LEU A 429 33.26 -14.27 -67.23
N MET A 430 32.29 -15.00 -67.79
CA MET A 430 32.44 -15.63 -69.10
C MET A 430 32.62 -14.58 -70.21
N LYS A 431 31.88 -13.47 -70.14
CA LYS A 431 32.00 -12.39 -71.12
C LYS A 431 33.34 -11.68 -71.06
N ILE A 432 33.85 -11.40 -69.86
CA ILE A 432 35.19 -10.83 -69.65
C ILE A 432 36.25 -11.75 -70.25
N ARG A 433 36.22 -13.04 -69.94
CA ARG A 433 37.15 -14.03 -70.55
C ARG A 433 37.09 -14.06 -72.07
N GLN A 434 35.89 -13.93 -72.66
CA GLN A 434 35.73 -13.87 -74.11
C GLN A 434 36.38 -12.62 -74.72
N LEU A 435 36.38 -11.49 -74.01
CA LEU A 435 37.00 -10.26 -74.46
C LEU A 435 38.52 -10.29 -74.30
N GLU A 436 39.05 -10.91 -73.25
CA GLU A 436 40.51 -11.07 -73.03
C GLU A 436 41.18 -12.08 -73.98
N THR A 437 40.39 -12.99 -74.57
CA THR A 437 40.87 -14.00 -75.53
C THR A 437 40.77 -13.56 -76.99
N ARG A 438 40.22 -12.38 -77.26
CA ARG A 438 40.25 -11.71 -78.58
C ARG A 438 41.32 -10.64 -78.59
#